data_AF-A0A1P8KCA9-F1
#
_entry.id   AF-A0A1P8KCA9-F1
#
_cell.length_a   1.000
_cell.length_b   1.000
_cell.length_c   1.000
_cell.angle_alpha   90.00
_cell.angle_beta   90.00
_cell.angle_gamma   90.00
#
_symmetry.space_group_name_H-M   'P 1'
#
loop_
_entity.id
_entity.type
_entity.pdbx_description
1 polymer ?
#
loop_
_entity_poly.entity_id
_entity_poly.type
_entity_poly.pdbx_seq_one_letter_code
_entity_poly.pdbx_strand_id
1 'polypeptide(L)'
;MSSNSPAINETGTAQLQALGAQIRSQRKALRLSATVTAEAAGLSRVTLHRIEKGEPSVTMGAWCGVMAALGMALQAHSGAQANTAGQAPDRAGWIPARVALADYPQLRALAWQVHGTDTLTPIEALDIYERNARHLDLQAMSVDEQALLQALRLALSRNPGSSDAV
;
A
#
# COMPACT_ATOMS: atom_id res chain seq x y z
N MET A 1 -30.49 21.19 13.08
CA MET A 1 -30.13 20.44 14.30
C MET A 1 -28.67 20.04 14.16
N SER A 2 -27.77 20.67 14.91
CA SER A 2 -26.33 20.39 14.83
C SER A 2 -26.05 19.10 15.61
N SER A 3 -25.89 17.99 14.93
CA SER A 3 -25.43 16.75 15.54
C SER A 3 -23.97 16.93 15.95
N ASN A 4 -23.71 16.96 17.26
CA ASN A 4 -22.38 16.98 17.83
C ASN A 4 -21.61 15.78 17.25
N SER A 5 -20.59 16.05 16.44
CA SER A 5 -19.80 14.98 15.82
C SER A 5 -19.04 14.25 16.93
N PRO A 6 -18.99 12.91 16.92
CA PRO A 6 -18.27 12.15 17.93
C PRO A 6 -16.79 12.57 17.96
N ALA A 7 -16.19 12.58 19.15
CA ALA A 7 -14.79 12.90 19.31
C ALA A 7 -13.95 11.89 18.51
N ILE A 8 -13.19 12.41 17.56
CA ILE A 8 -12.33 11.64 16.66
C ILE A 8 -10.98 11.51 17.34
N ASN A 9 -10.40 10.32 17.28
CA ASN A 9 -9.04 10.12 17.74
C ASN A 9 -8.04 10.87 16.82
N GLU A 10 -6.82 11.02 17.30
CA GLU A 10 -5.73 11.68 16.57
C GLU A 10 -5.48 11.01 15.21
N THR A 11 -5.52 9.68 15.16
CA THR A 11 -5.41 8.89 13.93
C THR A 11 -6.48 9.26 12.90
N GLY A 12 -7.75 9.35 13.30
CA GLY A 12 -8.85 9.73 12.40
C GLY A 12 -8.74 11.17 11.92
N THR A 13 -8.26 12.07 12.79
CA THR A 13 -7.96 13.46 12.40
C THR A 13 -6.86 13.53 11.35
N ALA A 14 -5.76 12.78 11.55
CA ALA A 14 -4.67 12.71 10.59
C ALA A 14 -5.12 12.10 9.25
N GLN A 15 -5.97 11.07 9.26
CA GLN A 15 -6.54 10.48 8.05
C GLN A 15 -7.40 11.47 7.25
N LEU A 16 -8.24 12.26 7.92
CA LEU A 16 -9.04 13.29 7.26
C LEU A 16 -8.18 14.40 6.68
N GLN A 17 -7.14 14.84 7.39
CA GLN A 17 -6.18 15.83 6.88
C GLN A 17 -5.43 15.29 5.64
N ALA A 18 -4.99 14.03 5.67
CA ALA A 18 -4.35 13.39 4.54
C ALA A 18 -5.29 13.32 3.31
N LEU A 19 -6.54 12.91 3.52
CA LEU A 19 -7.56 12.89 2.46
C LEU A 19 -7.82 14.29 1.88
N GLY A 20 -7.97 15.31 2.74
CA GLY A 20 -8.13 16.70 2.32
C GLY A 20 -6.96 17.21 1.48
N ALA A 21 -5.72 16.85 1.87
CA ALA A 21 -4.52 17.18 1.13
C ALA A 21 -4.46 16.48 -0.25
N GLN A 22 -4.87 15.22 -0.34
CA GLN A 22 -4.98 14.48 -1.61
C GLN A 22 -6.01 15.09 -2.56
N ILE A 23 -7.18 15.49 -2.04
CA ILE A 23 -8.19 16.21 -2.83
C ILE A 23 -7.61 17.52 -3.39
N ARG A 24 -6.91 18.28 -2.53
CA ARG A 24 -6.26 19.53 -2.94
C ARG A 24 -5.18 19.32 -4.00
N SER A 25 -4.37 18.26 -3.88
CA SER A 25 -3.32 17.96 -4.85
C SER A 25 -3.91 17.55 -6.19
N GLN A 26 -4.93 16.70 -6.22
CA GLN A 26 -5.64 16.30 -7.44
C GLN A 26 -6.24 17.51 -8.16
N ARG A 27 -6.93 18.40 -7.43
CA ARG A 27 -7.47 19.63 -8.00
C ARG A 27 -6.40 20.50 -8.66
N LYS A 28 -5.24 20.65 -8.00
CA LYS A 28 -4.10 21.40 -8.54
C LYS A 28 -3.48 20.72 -9.76
N ALA A 29 -3.39 19.39 -9.78
CA ALA A 29 -2.90 18.62 -10.92
C ALA A 29 -3.79 18.83 -12.16
N LEU A 30 -5.11 18.90 -11.96
CA LEU A 30 -6.10 19.26 -12.99
C LEU A 30 -6.14 20.77 -13.31
N ARG A 31 -5.32 21.60 -12.63
CA ARG A 31 -5.27 23.07 -12.77
C ARG A 31 -6.61 23.77 -12.54
N LEU A 32 -7.49 23.18 -11.71
CA LEU A 32 -8.80 23.73 -11.40
C LEU A 32 -8.74 24.71 -10.22
N SER A 33 -9.50 25.81 -10.33
CA SER A 33 -9.67 26.74 -9.22
C SER A 33 -10.57 26.14 -8.14
N ALA A 34 -10.40 26.63 -6.90
CA ALA A 34 -11.27 26.22 -5.80
C ALA A 34 -12.73 26.59 -6.06
N THR A 35 -12.99 27.74 -6.69
CA THR A 35 -14.35 28.19 -7.02
C THR A 35 -15.02 27.25 -8.02
N VAL A 36 -14.35 26.94 -9.13
CA VAL A 36 -14.89 26.04 -10.18
C VAL A 36 -15.15 24.64 -9.63
N THR A 37 -14.25 24.13 -8.79
CA THR A 37 -14.42 22.79 -8.19
C THR A 37 -15.59 22.77 -7.21
N ALA A 38 -15.75 23.82 -6.40
CA ALA A 38 -16.86 23.93 -5.46
C ALA A 38 -18.20 24.02 -6.20
N GLU A 39 -18.29 24.83 -7.27
CA GLU A 39 -19.48 24.94 -8.12
C GLU A 39 -19.83 23.60 -8.78
N ALA A 40 -18.85 22.91 -9.36
CA ALA A 40 -19.05 21.60 -9.98
C ALA A 40 -19.54 20.54 -8.97
N ALA A 41 -19.14 20.65 -7.70
CA ALA A 41 -19.60 19.78 -6.63
C ALA A 41 -20.94 20.21 -5.99
N GLY A 42 -21.51 21.36 -6.40
CA GLY A 42 -22.73 21.92 -5.80
C GLY A 42 -22.53 22.46 -4.37
N LEU A 43 -21.32 22.96 -4.06
CA LEU A 43 -20.89 23.38 -2.72
C LEU A 43 -20.40 24.83 -2.70
N SER A 44 -20.34 25.42 -1.51
CA SER A 44 -19.65 26.71 -1.34
C SER A 44 -18.13 26.54 -1.38
N ARG A 45 -17.40 27.58 -1.83
CA ARG A 45 -15.92 27.64 -1.77
C ARG A 45 -15.40 27.44 -0.34
N VAL A 46 -16.13 27.90 0.68
CA VAL A 46 -15.78 27.72 2.09
C VAL A 46 -15.87 26.26 2.50
N THR A 47 -16.91 25.54 2.05
CA THR A 47 -17.05 24.10 2.29
C THR A 47 -15.89 23.32 1.66
N LEU A 48 -15.52 23.64 0.41
CA LEU A 48 -14.34 23.04 -0.22
C LEU A 48 -13.06 23.32 0.58
N HIS A 49 -12.88 24.53 1.10
CA HIS A 49 -11.71 24.86 1.92
C HIS A 49 -11.63 24.01 3.20
N ARG A 50 -12.76 23.77 3.86
CA ARG A 50 -12.87 22.94 5.07
C ARG A 50 -12.58 21.47 4.75
N ILE A 51 -13.07 20.98 3.62
CA ILE A 51 -12.74 19.65 3.07
C ILE A 51 -11.24 19.52 2.83
N GLU A 52 -10.62 20.46 2.11
CA GLU A 52 -9.17 20.41 1.84
C GLU A 52 -8.30 20.49 3.11
N LYS A 53 -8.86 20.95 4.24
CA LYS A 53 -8.21 20.99 5.54
C LYS A 53 -8.43 19.74 6.40
N GLY A 54 -9.25 18.78 5.98
CA GLY A 54 -9.56 17.63 6.82
C GLY A 54 -10.64 17.89 7.88
N GLU A 55 -11.50 18.89 7.71
CA GLU A 55 -12.45 19.24 8.76
C GLU A 55 -13.57 18.19 8.90
N PRO A 56 -13.72 17.57 10.08
CA PRO A 56 -14.59 16.41 10.25
C PRO A 56 -16.08 16.73 10.33
N SER A 57 -16.43 17.97 10.66
CA SER A 57 -17.82 18.42 10.76
C SER A 57 -18.48 18.59 9.37
N VAL A 58 -17.72 18.43 8.28
CA VAL A 58 -18.25 18.42 6.92
C VAL A 58 -18.84 17.04 6.61
N THR A 59 -20.05 17.04 6.06
CA THR A 59 -20.79 15.80 5.76
C THR A 59 -20.06 14.94 4.74
N MET A 60 -20.08 13.61 4.92
CA MET A 60 -19.48 12.65 3.98
C MET A 60 -20.01 12.83 2.55
N GLY A 61 -21.27 13.21 2.38
CA GLY A 61 -21.85 13.52 1.06
C GLY A 61 -21.13 14.67 0.34
N ALA A 62 -20.72 15.72 1.07
CA ALA A 62 -19.96 16.82 0.48
C ALA A 62 -18.54 16.39 0.08
N TRP A 63 -17.88 15.54 0.90
CA TRP A 63 -16.60 14.91 0.54
C TRP A 63 -16.71 14.11 -0.76
N CYS A 64 -17.71 13.23 -0.85
CA CYS A 64 -17.96 12.43 -2.05
C CYS A 64 -18.27 13.29 -3.28
N GLY A 65 -19.04 14.37 -3.13
CA GLY A 65 -19.35 15.29 -4.22
C GLY A 65 -18.11 15.96 -4.81
N VAL A 66 -17.17 16.42 -3.96
CA VAL A 66 -15.89 16.98 -4.41
C VAL A 66 -15.04 15.91 -5.10
N MET A 67 -14.93 14.71 -4.53
CA MET A 67 -14.17 13.62 -5.13
C MET A 67 -14.71 13.25 -6.51
N ALA A 68 -16.04 13.12 -6.66
CA ALA A 68 -16.68 12.85 -7.94
C ALA A 68 -16.39 13.95 -8.98
N ALA A 69 -16.48 15.23 -8.59
CA ALA A 69 -16.15 16.36 -9.46
C ALA A 69 -14.67 16.38 -9.93
N LEU A 70 -13.77 15.75 -9.17
CA LEU A 70 -12.34 15.62 -9.49
C LEU A 70 -11.97 14.26 -10.12
N GLY A 71 -12.95 13.39 -10.38
CA GLY A 71 -12.72 12.04 -10.92
C GLY A 71 -12.07 11.08 -9.94
N MET A 72 -12.23 11.30 -8.63
CA MET A 72 -11.71 10.45 -7.56
C MET A 72 -12.81 9.54 -7.01
N ALA A 73 -12.43 8.35 -6.53
CA ALA A 73 -13.31 7.41 -5.85
C ALA A 73 -12.89 7.22 -4.39
N LEU A 74 -13.85 7.15 -3.47
CA LEU A 74 -13.61 6.81 -2.07
C LEU A 74 -13.66 5.28 -1.89
N GLN A 75 -12.61 4.72 -1.29
CA GLN A 75 -12.52 3.28 -1.02
C GLN A 75 -12.09 3.04 0.42
N ALA A 76 -12.76 2.11 1.09
CA ALA A 76 -12.34 1.61 2.39
C ALA A 76 -11.48 0.36 2.19
N HIS A 77 -10.31 0.35 2.82
CA HIS A 77 -9.37 -0.77 2.74
C HIS A 77 -9.40 -1.55 4.06
N SER A 78 -9.39 -2.87 4.00
CA SER A 78 -9.11 -3.68 5.18
C SER A 78 -7.67 -3.41 5.64
N GLY A 79 -7.38 -3.41 6.94
CA GLY A 79 -6.03 -3.12 7.46
C GLY A 79 -4.91 -3.98 6.84
N ALA A 80 -5.24 -5.18 6.36
CA ALA A 80 -4.32 -6.04 5.60
C ALA A 80 -3.92 -5.48 4.21
N GLN A 81 -4.77 -4.65 3.59
CA GLN A 81 -4.53 -3.98 2.30
C GLN A 81 -3.89 -2.59 2.47
N ALA A 82 -3.94 -1.98 3.66
CA ALA A 82 -3.33 -0.66 3.89
C ALA A 82 -1.78 -0.69 3.79
N ASN A 83 -1.17 -1.87 3.93
CA ASN A 83 0.27 -2.08 3.75
C ASN A 83 0.73 -2.12 2.28
N THR A 84 -0.16 -2.02 1.30
CA THR A 84 0.22 -2.08 -0.12
C THR A 84 0.08 -0.75 -0.89
N ALA A 85 -0.50 0.30 -0.29
CA ALA A 85 -0.83 1.55 -1.01
C ALA A 85 0.00 2.79 -0.61
N GLY A 86 1.01 2.65 0.25
CA GLY A 86 1.86 3.77 0.67
C GLY A 86 3.31 3.36 0.78
N GLN A 87 4.09 3.66 -0.27
CA GLN A 87 5.49 3.28 -0.46
C GLN A 87 5.71 1.77 -0.52
N ALA A 88 5.70 1.21 -1.73
CA ALA A 88 6.66 0.14 -2.01
C ALA A 88 8.03 0.76 -1.65
N PRO A 89 8.70 0.28 -0.59
CA PRO A 89 10.11 0.65 -0.42
C PRO A 89 10.78 0.25 -1.72
N ASP A 90 11.79 0.98 -2.15
CA ASP A 90 12.72 0.44 -3.12
C ASP A 90 13.33 -0.83 -2.48
N ARG A 91 12.72 -2.00 -2.76
CA ARG A 91 13.09 -3.28 -2.17
C ARG A 91 14.35 -3.84 -2.84
N ALA A 92 14.98 -3.10 -3.74
CA ALA A 92 16.24 -3.47 -4.37
C ALA A 92 17.31 -3.71 -3.28
N GLY A 93 17.62 -4.99 -3.02
CA GLY A 93 18.63 -5.40 -2.05
C GLY A 93 18.16 -5.53 -0.60
N TRP A 94 16.88 -5.29 -0.29
CA TRP A 94 16.35 -5.49 1.07
C TRP A 94 15.83 -6.91 1.27
N ILE A 95 16.19 -7.54 2.39
CA ILE A 95 15.74 -8.90 2.76
C ILE A 95 14.97 -8.81 4.08
N PRO A 96 13.69 -9.20 4.11
CA PRO A 96 12.90 -9.20 5.33
C PRO A 96 13.32 -10.34 6.25
N ALA A 97 13.34 -10.12 7.57
CA ALA A 97 13.65 -11.18 8.54
C ALA A 97 12.65 -12.35 8.51
N ARG A 98 11.40 -12.08 8.10
CA ARG A 98 10.38 -13.10 7.77
C ARG A 98 9.68 -12.72 6.48
N VAL A 99 9.61 -13.66 5.55
CA VAL A 99 8.96 -13.53 4.24
C VAL A 99 7.51 -13.98 4.38
N ALA A 100 6.54 -13.05 4.26
CA ALA A 100 5.12 -13.39 4.32
C ALA A 100 4.64 -13.96 2.97
N LEU A 101 4.08 -15.16 2.97
CA LEU A 101 3.63 -15.83 1.73
C LEU A 101 2.51 -15.07 1.00
N ALA A 102 1.73 -14.27 1.72
CA ALA A 102 0.64 -13.48 1.14
C ALA A 102 1.14 -12.41 0.13
N ASP A 103 2.36 -11.92 0.30
CA ASP A 103 2.94 -10.85 -0.52
C ASP A 103 3.62 -11.36 -1.81
N TYR A 104 3.84 -12.69 -1.90
CA TYR A 104 4.64 -13.33 -2.94
C TYR A 104 3.88 -14.52 -3.55
N PRO A 105 3.05 -14.29 -4.59
CA PRO A 105 2.12 -15.28 -5.10
C PRO A 105 2.81 -16.50 -5.73
N GLN A 106 3.97 -16.33 -6.37
CA GLN A 106 4.72 -17.45 -6.94
C GLN A 106 5.38 -18.27 -5.83
N LEU A 107 6.01 -17.62 -4.85
CA LEU A 107 6.55 -18.32 -3.68
C LEU A 107 5.48 -19.13 -2.95
N ARG A 108 4.28 -18.57 -2.78
CA ARG A 108 3.15 -19.26 -2.16
C ARG A 108 2.69 -20.47 -2.95
N ALA A 109 2.66 -20.38 -4.28
CA ALA A 109 2.30 -21.51 -5.14
C ALA A 109 3.34 -22.65 -5.04
N LEU A 110 4.62 -22.31 -4.88
CA LEU A 110 5.72 -23.26 -4.74
C LEU A 110 5.82 -23.86 -3.33
N ALA A 111 5.39 -23.13 -2.30
CA ALA A 111 5.45 -23.53 -0.89
C ALA A 111 4.33 -24.52 -0.48
N TRP A 112 3.75 -25.28 -1.41
CA TRP A 112 2.63 -26.20 -1.14
C TRP A 112 2.95 -27.29 -0.11
N GLN A 113 4.24 -27.63 0.07
CA GLN A 113 4.71 -28.60 1.09
C GLN A 113 4.80 -28.01 2.50
N VAL A 114 4.77 -26.68 2.63
CA VAL A 114 4.86 -26.01 3.92
C VAL A 114 3.45 -25.87 4.49
N HIS A 115 3.05 -26.85 5.31
CA HIS A 115 1.74 -26.83 5.96
C HIS A 115 1.79 -26.04 7.28
N GLY A 116 0.91 -25.05 7.43
CA GLY A 116 0.62 -24.40 8.72
C GLY A 116 1.45 -23.16 9.07
N THR A 117 2.21 -22.59 8.13
CA THR A 117 2.95 -21.34 8.37
C THR A 117 2.73 -20.33 7.26
N ASP A 118 2.27 -19.13 7.63
CA ASP A 118 2.07 -18.02 6.68
C ASP A 118 3.35 -17.20 6.42
N THR A 119 4.43 -17.52 7.13
CA THR A 119 5.73 -16.83 7.01
C THR A 119 6.89 -17.81 6.94
N LEU A 120 7.88 -17.49 6.11
CA LEU A 120 9.12 -18.25 5.92
C LEU A 120 10.33 -17.42 6.35
N THR A 121 11.43 -18.08 6.70
CA THR A 121 12.73 -17.43 6.81
C THR A 121 13.30 -17.15 5.41
N PRO A 122 14.25 -16.19 5.26
CA PRO A 122 14.91 -15.92 3.99
C PRO A 122 15.57 -17.15 3.35
N ILE A 123 16.14 -18.03 4.17
CA ILE A 123 16.81 -19.25 3.73
C ILE A 123 15.78 -20.24 3.17
N GLU A 124 14.69 -20.49 3.90
CA GLU A 124 13.61 -21.37 3.43
C GLU A 124 12.97 -20.85 2.14
N ALA A 125 12.78 -19.53 2.02
CA ALA A 125 12.26 -18.92 0.81
C ALA A 125 13.18 -19.18 -0.40
N LEU A 126 14.50 -18.99 -0.24
CA LEU A 126 15.47 -19.25 -1.31
C LEU A 126 15.50 -20.75 -1.68
N ASP A 127 15.54 -21.64 -0.69
CA ASP A 127 15.52 -23.09 -0.88
C ASP A 127 14.30 -23.55 -1.69
N ILE A 128 13.12 -23.00 -1.40
CA ILE A 128 11.88 -23.32 -2.13
C ILE A 128 11.98 -22.84 -3.59
N TYR A 129 12.51 -21.65 -3.84
CA TYR A 129 12.73 -21.14 -5.19
C TYR A 129 13.69 -22.01 -5.99
N GLU A 130 14.80 -22.44 -5.38
CA GLU A 130 15.82 -23.24 -6.06
C GLU A 130 15.33 -24.66 -6.36
N ARG A 131 14.71 -25.32 -5.37
CA ARG A 131 14.17 -26.68 -5.52
C ARG A 131 13.05 -26.75 -6.56
N ASN A 132 12.28 -25.68 -6.69
CA ASN A 132 11.15 -25.60 -7.62
C ASN A 132 11.44 -24.72 -8.84
N ALA A 133 12.71 -24.48 -9.19
CA ALA A 133 13.09 -23.61 -10.31
C ALA A 133 12.42 -24.00 -11.65
N ARG A 134 12.18 -25.29 -11.88
CA ARG A 134 11.47 -25.82 -13.06
C ARG A 134 9.98 -25.44 -13.13
N HIS A 135 9.40 -25.00 -12.03
CA HIS A 135 7.99 -24.58 -11.91
C HIS A 135 7.85 -23.07 -11.71
N LEU A 136 8.96 -22.34 -11.68
CA LEU A 136 8.96 -20.90 -11.49
C LEU A 136 8.61 -20.19 -12.80
N ASP A 137 7.46 -19.53 -12.84
CA ASP A 137 7.08 -18.67 -13.95
C ASP A 137 7.61 -17.25 -13.74
N LEU A 138 8.81 -17.01 -14.26
CA LEU A 138 9.48 -15.70 -14.19
C LEU A 138 8.68 -14.59 -14.90
N GLN A 139 7.85 -14.91 -15.89
CA GLN A 139 7.06 -13.91 -16.62
C GLN A 139 5.83 -13.48 -15.83
N ALA A 140 5.29 -14.35 -14.97
CA ALA A 140 4.18 -14.05 -14.08
C ALA A 140 4.61 -13.46 -12.72
N MET A 141 5.91 -13.37 -12.43
CA MET A 141 6.42 -12.78 -11.18
C MET A 141 6.26 -11.26 -11.16
N SER A 142 5.82 -10.72 -10.03
CA SER A 142 5.78 -9.28 -9.81
C SER A 142 7.19 -8.70 -9.66
N VAL A 143 7.34 -7.39 -9.89
CA VAL A 143 8.62 -6.67 -9.75
C VAL A 143 9.17 -6.81 -8.33
N ASP A 144 8.31 -6.75 -7.31
CA ASP A 144 8.71 -6.89 -5.90
C ASP A 144 9.19 -8.31 -5.58
N GLU A 145 8.57 -9.33 -6.17
CA GLU A 145 8.95 -10.73 -5.99
C GLU A 145 10.27 -11.05 -6.69
N GLN A 146 10.50 -10.46 -7.87
CA GLN A 146 11.80 -10.52 -8.56
C GLN A 146 12.91 -9.83 -7.75
N ALA A 147 12.62 -8.66 -7.17
CA ALA A 147 13.57 -7.94 -6.32
C ALA A 147 13.94 -8.74 -5.06
N LEU A 148 12.96 -9.39 -4.42
CA LEU A 148 13.21 -10.30 -3.29
C LEU A 148 14.11 -11.46 -3.71
N LEU A 149 13.78 -12.17 -4.80
CA LEU A 149 14.56 -13.30 -5.28
C LEU A 149 16.01 -12.90 -5.60
N GLN A 150 16.20 -11.74 -6.23
CA GLN A 150 17.52 -11.18 -6.53
C GLN A 150 18.28 -10.84 -5.24
N ALA A 151 17.63 -10.20 -4.27
CA ALA A 151 18.26 -9.88 -2.97
C ALA A 151 18.65 -11.15 -2.20
N LEU A 152 17.76 -12.15 -2.14
CA LEU A 152 18.02 -13.45 -1.51
C LEU A 152 19.22 -14.14 -2.15
N ARG A 153 19.27 -14.19 -3.49
CA ARG A 153 20.44 -14.71 -4.20
C ARG A 153 21.68 -13.90 -3.83
N LEU A 154 21.70 -12.58 -3.99
CA LEU A 154 22.89 -11.78 -3.72
C LEU A 154 23.46 -11.94 -2.30
N ALA A 155 22.59 -12.04 -1.28
CA ALA A 155 23.03 -12.14 0.11
C ALA A 155 23.39 -13.56 0.56
N LEU A 156 22.63 -14.58 0.13
CA LEU A 156 22.78 -15.97 0.61
C LEU A 156 23.66 -16.82 -0.30
N SER A 157 23.81 -16.43 -1.57
CA SER A 157 24.69 -17.07 -2.56
C SER A 157 26.19 -16.82 -2.27
N ARG A 158 26.51 -15.87 -1.39
CA ARG A 158 27.88 -15.52 -1.00
C ARG A 158 28.51 -16.44 0.06
N ASN A 159 27.89 -17.59 0.35
CA ASN A 159 28.47 -18.58 1.27
C ASN A 159 28.82 -19.91 0.57
N PRO A 160 29.90 -19.98 -0.24
CA PRO A 160 30.57 -21.24 -0.48
C PRO A 160 31.49 -21.52 0.71
N GLY A 161 31.00 -22.27 1.69
CA GLY A 161 31.87 -22.97 2.65
C GLY A 161 32.04 -22.29 4.01
N SER A 162 31.26 -22.77 4.97
CA SER A 162 31.79 -23.03 6.31
C SER A 162 31.49 -24.49 6.67
N SER A 163 32.13 -25.40 5.94
CA SER A 163 32.42 -26.77 6.36
C SER A 163 33.93 -26.92 6.34
N ASP A 164 34.49 -27.31 7.48
CA ASP A 164 35.88 -27.70 7.76
C ASP A 164 37.03 -26.70 7.58
N ALA A 165 37.55 -26.24 8.72
CA ALA A 165 39.00 -26.21 8.97
C ALA A 165 39.30 -26.20 10.49
N VAL A 166 39.70 -27.40 10.97
CA VAL A 166 40.59 -27.75 12.12
C VAL A 166 40.21 -27.30 13.53
#